data_AF-A0A0T6LSY4-F1
#
_entry.id   AF-A0A0T6LSY4-F1
#
_cell.length_a   1.000
_cell.length_b   1.000
_cell.length_c   1.000
_cell.angle_alpha   90.00
_cell.angle_beta   90.00
_cell.angle_gamma   90.00
#
_symmetry.space_group_name_H-M   'P 1'
#
loop_
_entity.id
_entity.type
_entity.pdbx_description
1 polymer ?
#
loop_
_entity_poly.entity_id
_entity_poly.type
_entity_poly.pdbx_seq_one_letter_code
_entity_poly.pdbx_strand_id
1 'polypeptide(L)'
;MPPQTSTAKQRWYWAHYQSDGCRTGIRASVGFASDGDSWYVKDRCADGHAVAVKTSFGWTKYHRGGSGTQAVVRRNYREGRTFSFRACVEFRNALRCGPRQTATA
;
A
#
# COMPACT_ATOMS: atom_id res chain seq x y z
N MET A 1 4.72 24.36 32.69
CA MET A 1 3.80 23.64 31.80
C MET A 1 4.65 22.81 30.85
N PRO A 2 4.64 21.47 30.91
CA PRO A 2 5.39 20.67 29.95
C PRO A 2 4.76 20.82 28.55
N PRO A 3 5.57 20.90 27.48
CA PRO A 3 5.03 20.90 26.12
C PRO A 3 4.31 19.57 25.90
N GLN A 4 3.05 19.65 25.49
CA GLN A 4 2.31 18.50 24.99
C GLN A 4 3.01 18.04 23.71
N THR A 5 3.96 17.13 23.84
CA THR A 5 4.39 16.27 22.75
C THR A 5 3.15 15.51 22.32
N SER A 6 2.48 16.03 21.29
CA SER A 6 1.46 15.29 20.56
C SER A 6 2.15 14.04 20.01
N THR A 7 2.09 12.95 20.76
CA THR A 7 2.42 11.62 20.28
C THR A 7 1.42 11.35 19.16
N ALA A 8 1.78 11.73 17.93
CA ALA A 8 1.00 11.42 16.74
C ALA A 8 0.81 9.90 16.75
N LYS A 9 -0.40 9.45 17.08
CA LYS A 9 -0.72 8.02 17.13
C LYS A 9 -0.58 7.51 15.70
N GLN A 10 0.56 6.90 15.37
CA GLN A 10 0.79 6.32 14.05
C GLN A 10 -0.28 5.24 13.80
N ARG A 11 -1.28 5.53 12.97
CA ARG A 11 -2.25 4.51 12.53
C ARG A 11 -1.81 3.95 11.20
N TRP A 12 -1.78 2.62 11.15
CA TRP A 12 -1.38 1.86 9.98
C TRP A 12 -2.58 1.12 9.40
N TYR A 13 -2.78 1.24 8.09
CA TYR A 13 -3.87 0.59 7.36
C TYR A 13 -3.28 -0.33 6.30
N TRP A 14 -3.89 -1.50 6.08
CA TRP A 14 -3.32 -2.52 5.19
C TRP A 14 -4.34 -3.08 4.21
N ALA A 15 -3.98 -3.09 2.93
CA ALA A 15 -4.69 -3.81 1.88
C ALA A 15 -3.82 -4.94 1.33
N HIS A 16 -4.45 -6.07 1.02
CA HIS A 16 -3.76 -7.25 0.52
C HIS A 16 -4.44 -7.76 -0.76
N TYR A 17 -3.66 -8.35 -1.66
CA TYR A 17 -4.17 -9.10 -2.80
C TYR A 17 -3.66 -10.53 -2.71
N GLN A 18 -4.57 -11.50 -2.75
CA GLN A 18 -4.27 -12.93 -2.72
C GLN A 18 -4.46 -13.55 -4.10
N SER A 19 -3.55 -14.45 -4.47
CA SER A 19 -3.60 -15.19 -5.73
C SER A 19 -2.90 -16.53 -5.55
N ASP A 20 -3.50 -17.58 -6.13
CA ASP A 20 -3.02 -18.96 -6.04
C ASP A 20 -1.62 -19.17 -6.63
N GLY A 21 -1.15 -18.24 -7.46
CA GLY A 21 0.19 -18.27 -8.06
C GLY A 21 1.34 -17.93 -7.10
N CYS A 22 1.07 -17.72 -5.81
CA CYS A 22 2.10 -17.37 -4.83
C CYS A 22 2.15 -18.33 -3.64
N ARG A 23 3.35 -18.79 -3.28
CA ARG A 23 3.56 -19.71 -2.15
C ARG A 23 3.04 -19.19 -0.81
N THR A 24 2.97 -17.87 -0.63
CA THR A 24 2.48 -17.23 0.59
C THR A 24 0.98 -16.94 0.56
N GLY A 25 0.28 -17.26 -0.54
CA GLY A 25 -1.12 -16.92 -0.79
C GLY A 25 -1.38 -15.42 -1.01
N ILE A 26 -0.57 -14.54 -0.43
CA ILE A 26 -0.62 -13.08 -0.57
C ILE A 26 0.43 -12.64 -1.57
N ARG A 27 0.01 -11.97 -2.63
CA ARG A 27 0.89 -11.51 -3.70
C ARG A 27 1.36 -10.07 -3.54
N ALA A 28 0.45 -9.18 -3.16
CA ALA A 28 0.79 -7.80 -2.87
C ALA A 28 0.23 -7.37 -1.52
N SER A 29 1.01 -6.58 -0.80
CA SER A 29 0.56 -5.87 0.39
C SER A 29 0.82 -4.38 0.22
N VAL A 30 -0.15 -3.57 0.62
CA VAL A 30 -0.03 -2.11 0.68
C VAL A 30 -0.32 -1.67 2.10
N GLY A 31 0.60 -0.92 2.71
CA GLY A 31 0.40 -0.21 3.97
C GLY A 31 0.25 1.29 3.75
N PHE A 32 -0.54 1.97 4.58
CA PHE A 32 -0.55 3.43 4.71
C PHE A 32 -0.34 3.82 6.17
N ALA A 33 0.59 4.75 6.42
CA ALA A 33 0.86 5.30 7.73
C ALA A 33 0.37 6.76 7.82
N SER A 34 -0.55 7.04 8.75
CA SER A 34 -1.22 8.34 8.94
C SER A 34 -0.39 9.40 9.66
N ASP A 35 0.75 9.02 10.21
CA ASP A 35 1.68 9.92 10.89
C ASP A 35 2.62 10.67 9.94
N GLY A 36 2.66 10.27 8.67
CA GLY A 36 3.71 10.70 7.74
C GLY A 36 3.51 10.23 6.31
N ASP A 37 2.25 10.04 5.90
CA ASP A 37 1.87 10.20 4.49
C ASP A 37 2.50 9.17 3.53
N SER A 38 2.87 8.03 4.08
CA SER A 38 3.73 7.05 3.43
C SER A 38 2.95 5.81 3.01
N TRP A 39 3.08 5.46 1.73
CA TRP A 39 2.59 4.21 1.16
C TRP A 39 3.69 3.16 1.10
N TYR A 40 3.39 1.97 1.61
CA TYR A 40 4.30 0.85 1.66
C TYR A 40 3.78 -0.26 0.77
N VAL A 41 4.21 -0.31 -0.49
CA VAL A 41 3.83 -1.41 -1.40
C VAL A 41 4.91 -2.48 -1.35
N LYS A 42 4.53 -3.72 -1.07
CA LYS A 42 5.42 -4.88 -0.95
C LYS A 42 4.98 -5.97 -1.91
N ASP A 43 5.94 -6.45 -2.69
CA ASP A 43 5.81 -7.65 -3.49
C ASP A 43 6.19 -8.86 -2.63
N ARG A 44 5.35 -9.88 -2.63
CA ARG A 44 5.52 -11.10 -1.82
C ARG A 44 5.85 -12.31 -2.68
N CYS A 45 5.93 -12.16 -4.00
CA CYS A 45 6.14 -13.28 -4.93
C CYS A 45 7.23 -12.94 -5.92
N ALA A 46 8.21 -13.84 -6.09
CA ALA A 46 9.23 -13.71 -7.13
C ALA A 46 8.71 -14.29 -8.46
N ASP A 47 7.60 -13.77 -8.97
CA ASP A 47 6.95 -14.31 -10.18
C ASP A 47 7.08 -13.38 -11.40
N GLY A 48 7.83 -12.29 -11.27
CA GLY A 48 8.14 -11.37 -12.37
C GLY A 48 7.03 -10.37 -12.69
N HIS A 49 5.94 -10.37 -11.91
CA HIS A 49 4.88 -9.39 -12.05
C HIS A 49 5.12 -8.20 -11.12
N ALA A 50 4.58 -7.04 -11.48
CA ALA A 50 4.67 -5.88 -10.60
C ALA A 50 3.47 -5.74 -9.68
N VAL A 51 3.68 -5.00 -8.60
CA VAL A 51 2.66 -4.68 -7.60
C VAL A 51 2.48 -3.17 -7.48
N ALA A 52 1.27 -2.74 -7.14
CA ALA A 52 0.91 -1.32 -7.08
C ALA A 52 -0.10 -1.02 -5.97
N VAL A 53 -0.18 0.26 -5.59
CA VAL A 53 -1.34 0.79 -4.85
C VAL A 53 -2.25 1.55 -5.79
N LYS A 54 -3.54 1.21 -5.75
CA LYS A 54 -4.59 1.98 -6.42
C LYS A 54 -5.39 2.74 -5.38
N THR A 55 -5.37 4.06 -5.49
CA THR A 55 -6.16 4.99 -4.65
C THR A 55 -7.34 5.56 -5.43
N SER A 56 -8.21 6.33 -4.77
CA SER A 56 -9.27 7.12 -5.42
C SER A 56 -8.73 8.17 -6.40
N PHE A 57 -7.48 8.62 -6.23
CA PHE A 57 -6.86 9.66 -7.07
C PHE A 57 -6.05 9.09 -8.25
N GLY A 58 -6.03 7.77 -8.40
CA GLY A 58 -5.22 7.07 -9.38
C GLY A 58 -4.37 5.98 -8.75
N TRP A 59 -3.57 5.34 -9.59
CA TRP A 59 -2.59 4.35 -9.15
C TRP A 59 -1.23 5.02 -9.02
N THR A 60 -0.48 4.67 -7.99
CA THR A 60 0.87 5.20 -7.80
C THR A 60 1.74 4.10 -7.28
N LYS A 61 2.95 4.08 -7.86
CA LYS A 61 3.98 3.06 -7.68
C LYS A 61 3.58 1.69 -8.22
N TYR A 62 4.47 1.19 -9.03
CA TYR A 62 4.39 -0.04 -9.75
C TYR A 62 5.78 -0.67 -9.61
N HIS A 63 5.92 -1.62 -8.69
CA HIS A 63 7.20 -2.19 -8.29
C HIS A 63 7.32 -3.60 -8.82
N ARG A 64 8.35 -3.84 -9.62
CA ARG A 64 8.68 -5.13 -10.26
C ARG A 64 9.95 -5.63 -9.57
N GLY A 65 9.84 -6.56 -8.63
CA GLY A 65 11.00 -6.98 -7.83
C GLY A 65 10.84 -8.36 -7.20
N GLY A 66 11.93 -8.88 -6.64
CA GLY A 66 11.95 -10.21 -6.03
C GLY A 66 11.04 -10.35 -4.81
N SER A 67 10.80 -11.60 -4.40
CA SER A 67 9.98 -11.92 -3.23
C SER A 67 10.45 -11.16 -1.98
N GLY A 68 9.52 -10.46 -1.33
CA GLY A 68 9.78 -9.75 -0.08
C GLY A 68 10.31 -8.32 -0.27
N THR A 69 10.45 -7.84 -1.51
CA THR A 69 10.89 -6.47 -1.77
C THR A 69 9.78 -5.45 -1.51
N GLN A 70 10.17 -4.31 -0.94
CA GLN A 70 9.28 -3.21 -0.57
C GLN A 70 9.80 -1.92 -1.20
N ALA A 71 8.89 -1.00 -1.47
CA ALA A 71 9.29 0.39 -1.66
C ALA A 71 8.30 1.33 -0.96
N VAL A 72 8.77 2.53 -0.69
CA VAL A 72 8.02 3.52 0.08
C VAL A 72 7.75 4.72 -0.83
N VAL A 73 6.50 5.17 -0.87
CA VAL A 73 6.12 6.41 -1.54
C VAL A 73 5.65 7.38 -0.49
N ARG A 74 6.34 8.50 -0.37
CA ARG A 74 5.91 9.61 0.48
C ARG A 74 5.07 10.58 -0.34
N ARG A 75 3.89 10.91 0.14
CA ARG A 75 3.01 11.90 -0.50
C ARG A 75 2.34 12.73 0.58
N ASN A 76 2.55 14.04 0.55
CA ASN A 76 1.96 14.96 1.54
C ASN A 76 0.43 15.05 1.38
N TYR A 77 -0.35 14.17 2.03
CA TYR A 77 -1.80 14.24 2.10
C TYR A 77 -2.18 15.17 3.24
N ARG A 78 -3.21 15.99 3.01
CA ARG A 78 -3.74 16.84 4.07
C ARG A 78 -4.36 15.96 5.16
N GLU A 79 -3.98 16.20 6.41
CA GLU A 79 -4.60 15.61 7.59
C GLU A 79 -6.12 15.76 7.57
N GLY A 80 -6.82 14.75 8.09
CA GLY A 80 -8.27 14.63 8.09
C GLY A 80 -8.87 14.12 6.78
N ARG A 81 -8.07 13.93 5.73
CA ARG A 81 -8.58 13.45 4.45
C ARG A 81 -8.68 11.92 4.43
N THR A 82 -9.89 11.44 4.21
CA THR A 82 -10.14 10.01 3.95
C THR A 82 -9.86 9.66 2.50
N PHE A 83 -9.13 8.58 2.26
CA PHE A 83 -8.89 8.01 0.92
C PHE A 83 -9.10 6.50 0.94
N SER A 84 -9.63 5.99 -0.16
CA SER A 84 -9.76 4.56 -0.39
C SER A 84 -8.58 4.05 -1.18
N PHE A 85 -8.03 2.89 -0.79
CA PHE A 85 -6.90 2.27 -1.47
C PHE A 85 -7.02 0.76 -1.54
N ARG A 86 -6.31 0.15 -2.49
CA ARG A 86 -6.24 -1.31 -2.69
C ARG A 86 -4.83 -1.72 -3.09
N ALA A 87 -4.43 -2.92 -2.69
CA ALA A 87 -3.28 -3.60 -3.27
C ALA A 87 -3.65 -4.15 -4.65
N CYS A 88 -2.82 -3.89 -5.64
CA CYS A 88 -3.00 -4.37 -7.00
C CYS A 88 -1.73 -5.03 -7.52
N VAL A 89 -1.89 -5.85 -8.53
CA VAL A 89 -0.81 -6.55 -9.23
C VAL A 89 -1.05 -6.49 -10.72
N GLU A 90 0.02 -6.43 -11.50
CA GLU A 90 -0.09 -6.56 -12.95
C GLU A 90 -0.24 -8.02 -13.34
N PHE A 91 -1.25 -8.28 -14.16
CA PHE A 91 -1.36 -9.48 -14.96
C PHE A 91 -1.60 -9.09 -16.41
N ARG A 92 -0.67 -9.49 -17.31
CA ARG A 92 -0.83 -9.33 -18.77
C ARG A 92 -1.29 -7.92 -19.16
N ASN A 93 -0.60 -6.89 -18.68
CA ASN A 93 -0.91 -5.45 -18.89
C ASN A 93 -2.21 -4.95 -18.25
N ALA A 94 -2.86 -5.71 -17.37
CA ALA A 94 -4.02 -5.29 -16.60
C ALA A 94 -3.73 -5.30 -15.09
N LEU A 95 -4.26 -4.34 -14.34
CA LEU A 95 -4.15 -4.29 -12.89
C LEU A 95 -5.30 -5.08 -12.24
N ARG A 96 -4.97 -6.18 -11.56
CA ARG A 96 -5.91 -6.92 -10.71
C ARG A 96 -5.76 -6.45 -9.27
N CYS A 97 -6.84 -6.01 -8.66
CA CYS A 97 -6.82 -5.42 -7.33
C CYS A 97 -7.60 -6.27 -6.32
N GLY A 98 -7.11 -6.30 -5.09
CA GLY A 98 -7.76 -6.96 -3.97
C GLY A 98 -8.93 -6.15 -3.37
N PRO A 99 -9.36 -6.51 -2.15
CA PRO A 99 -10.35 -5.76 -1.39
C PRO A 99 -9.98 -4.28 -1.20
N ARG A 100 -11.01 -3.44 -1.08
CA ARG A 100 -10.85 -2.01 -0.78
C ARG A 100 -10.59 -1.81 0.69
N GLN A 101 -9.70 -0.89 0.99
CA GLN A 101 -9.47 -0.36 2.33
C GLN A 101 -9.64 1.14 2.31
N THR A 102 -9.89 1.69 3.49
CA THR A 102 -10.07 3.13 3.67
C THR A 102 -9.19 3.58 4.81
N ALA A 103 -8.48 4.68 4.60
CA ALA A 103 -7.60 5.28 5.60
C ALA A 103 -7.84 6.78 5.64
N THR A 104 -7.52 7.38 6.78
CA THR A 104 -7.58 8.82 7.00
C THR A 104 -6.16 9.25 7.36
N ALA A 105 -5.64 10.24 6.63
CA ALA A 105 -4.40 10.92 6.98
C ALA A 105 -4.62 11.75 8.24
#